data_AF-A0A8D8U5Q2-F1
#
_entry.id   AF-A0A8D8U5Q2-F1
#
_cell.length_a   1.000
_cell.length_b   1.000
_cell.length_c   1.000
_cell.angle_alpha   90.00
_cell.angle_beta   90.00
_cell.angle_gamma   90.00
#
_symmetry.space_group_name_H-M   'P 1'
#
loop_
_entity.id
_entity.type
_entity.pdbx_description
1 polymer ?
#
loop_
_entity_poly.entity_id
_entity_poly.type
_entity_poly.pdbx_seq_one_letter_code
_entity_poly.pdbx_strand_id
1 'polypeptide(L)'
;MKLKLSWWIGASNRMWTFSKLEQDFNILHPNHESSFDNALFRNRDQIFILGSKLTSRYGELKTILKDIEKLGENAKDSVALYTLPYLLPTASTLKKKGSKQWKPSKTEIRDGLIFKVSSTPNLQSDILGRVKKLEELGCTLQPFVAFVGEIVDPKEVFVVVSTKYKYKVESISRAVDICFKIIQATNVEYQSESKDVWLVIQRGFYNIRTSFDYNFEKDYDYVNHNVKNLLHVLR
;
A
#
# COMPACT_ATOMS: atom_id res chain seq x y z
N MET A 1 1.23 19.74 13.06
CA MET A 1 0.77 20.43 11.83
C MET A 1 1.11 19.52 10.66
N LYS A 2 0.11 18.87 10.05
CA LYS A 2 0.31 17.87 8.97
C LYS A 2 0.29 18.58 7.63
N LEU A 3 1.28 18.31 6.79
CA LEU A 3 1.51 19.05 5.56
C LEU A 3 0.92 18.30 4.38
N LYS A 4 0.18 19.00 3.53
CA LYS A 4 -0.23 18.46 2.22
C LYS A 4 1.02 18.36 1.35
N LEU A 5 1.25 17.19 0.75
CA LEU A 5 2.38 16.94 -0.16
C LEU A 5 2.46 17.99 -1.29
N SER A 6 1.30 18.51 -1.74
CA SER A 6 1.20 19.55 -2.76
C SER A 6 1.82 20.90 -2.36
N TRP A 7 1.95 21.18 -1.07
CA TRP A 7 2.56 22.40 -0.55
C TRP A 7 4.09 22.27 -0.45
N TRP A 8 4.60 21.05 -0.26
CA TRP A 8 6.04 20.79 -0.16
C TRP A 8 6.73 20.72 -1.51
N ILE A 9 6.09 20.06 -2.48
CA ILE A 9 6.65 19.88 -3.82
C ILE A 9 6.69 21.20 -4.60
N GLY A 10 5.81 22.16 -4.28
CA GLY A 10 5.78 23.49 -4.93
C GLY A 10 6.87 24.47 -4.46
N ALA A 11 7.53 24.22 -3.33
CA ALA A 11 8.43 25.19 -2.70
C ALA A 11 9.93 24.98 -3.01
N SER A 12 10.32 23.88 -3.64
CA SER A 12 11.72 23.61 -3.98
C SER A 12 11.91 23.34 -5.46
N ASN A 13 12.73 24.16 -6.13
CA ASN A 13 13.17 23.97 -7.52
C ASN A 13 14.14 22.78 -7.70
N ARG A 14 14.17 21.84 -6.74
CA ARG A 14 14.98 20.61 -6.79
C ARG A 14 14.11 19.49 -7.32
N MET A 15 14.50 18.92 -8.46
CA MET A 15 13.96 17.65 -8.92
C MET A 15 14.36 16.58 -7.90
N TRP A 16 13.45 16.21 -7.00
CA TRP A 16 13.68 15.14 -6.04
C TRP A 16 13.55 13.81 -6.78
N THR A 17 14.62 13.02 -6.78
CA THR A 17 14.57 11.62 -7.16
C THR A 17 14.09 10.82 -5.95
N PHE A 18 13.36 9.72 -6.16
CA PHE A 18 12.94 8.86 -5.05
C PHE A 18 14.14 8.37 -4.22
N SER A 19 15.33 8.24 -4.82
CA SER A 19 16.56 7.88 -4.13
C SER A 19 16.96 8.82 -2.99
N LYS A 20 16.66 10.13 -3.07
CA LYS A 20 16.92 11.07 -1.96
C LYS A 20 15.93 10.85 -0.81
N LEU A 21 14.67 10.59 -1.13
CA LEU A 21 13.65 10.29 -0.13
C LEU A 21 13.92 8.96 0.58
N GLU A 22 14.52 8.00 -0.12
CA GLU A 22 15.02 6.77 0.52
C GLU A 22 16.22 7.02 1.44
N GLN A 23 17.15 7.91 1.06
CA GLN A 23 18.22 8.32 1.96
C GLN A 23 17.67 9.00 3.22
N ASP A 24 16.70 9.89 3.07
CA ASP A 24 16.02 10.53 4.20
C ASP A 24 15.35 9.48 5.10
N PHE A 25 14.71 8.46 4.53
CA PHE A 25 14.17 7.34 5.30
C PHE A 25 15.27 6.59 6.07
N ASN A 26 16.39 6.27 5.44
CA ASN A 26 17.48 5.53 6.09
C ASN A 26 18.12 6.33 7.24
N ILE A 27 18.16 7.67 7.12
CA ILE A 27 18.59 8.55 8.22
C ILE A 27 17.59 8.51 9.38
N LEU A 28 16.28 8.53 9.08
CA LEU A 28 15.21 8.50 10.09
C LEU A 28 15.06 7.13 10.77
N HIS A 29 15.32 6.05 10.03
CA HIS A 29 15.18 4.67 10.47
C HIS A 29 16.42 3.84 10.14
N PRO A 30 17.56 4.06 10.83
CA PRO A 30 18.78 3.31 10.58
C PRO A 30 18.58 1.80 10.77
N ASN A 31 19.21 0.99 9.90
CA ASN A 31 19.14 -0.48 9.89
C ASN A 31 17.80 -1.08 9.42
N HIS A 32 16.92 -0.27 8.83
CA HIS A 32 15.64 -0.72 8.28
C HIS A 32 15.61 -0.78 6.74
N GLU A 33 16.76 -0.64 6.08
CA GLU A 33 16.89 -0.56 4.61
C GLU A 33 16.29 -1.78 3.90
N SER A 34 16.56 -2.97 4.44
CA SER A 34 16.14 -4.27 3.90
C SER A 34 15.02 -4.93 4.72
N SER A 35 14.41 -4.22 5.68
CA SER A 35 13.37 -4.82 6.53
C SER A 35 12.18 -5.34 5.71
N PHE A 36 11.77 -4.57 4.68
CA PHE A 36 10.66 -4.94 3.82
C PHE A 36 10.89 -6.28 3.10
N ASP A 37 11.99 -6.39 2.34
CA ASP A 37 12.28 -7.58 1.55
C ASP A 37 12.45 -8.81 2.45
N ASN A 38 13.18 -8.66 3.56
CA ASN A 38 13.36 -9.73 4.53
C ASN A 38 12.04 -10.19 5.14
N ALA A 39 11.14 -9.27 5.48
CA ALA A 39 9.84 -9.63 6.04
C ALA A 39 8.91 -10.23 4.99
N LEU A 40 8.87 -9.68 3.77
CA LEU A 40 8.04 -10.20 2.69
C LEU A 40 8.45 -11.63 2.32
N PHE A 41 9.74 -11.86 2.13
CA PHE A 41 10.29 -13.19 1.83
C PHE A 41 9.92 -14.21 2.92
N ARG A 42 10.09 -13.85 4.20
CA ARG A 42 9.75 -14.72 5.35
C ARG A 42 8.27 -15.04 5.46
N ASN A 43 7.39 -14.11 5.06
CA ASN A 43 5.97 -14.18 5.40
C ASN A 43 5.02 -14.46 4.24
N ARG A 44 5.47 -14.35 2.98
CA ARG A 44 4.60 -14.49 1.80
C ARG A 44 3.85 -15.82 1.73
N ASP A 45 4.48 -16.92 2.15
CA ASP A 45 3.85 -18.25 2.12
C ASP A 45 2.68 -18.32 3.09
N GLN A 46 2.84 -17.74 4.28
CA GLN A 46 1.74 -17.61 5.23
C GLN A 46 0.63 -16.71 4.69
N ILE A 47 0.98 -15.62 4.01
CA ILE A 47 -0.01 -14.74 3.37
C ILE A 47 -0.83 -15.53 2.33
N PHE A 48 -0.22 -16.43 1.57
CA PHE A 48 -0.93 -17.33 0.65
C PHE A 48 -1.84 -18.31 1.38
N ILE A 49 -1.38 -18.92 2.47
CA ILE A 49 -2.17 -19.84 3.30
C ILE A 49 -3.40 -19.13 3.89
N LEU A 50 -3.25 -17.90 4.36
CA LEU A 50 -4.36 -17.12 4.86
C LEU A 50 -5.30 -16.67 3.73
N GLY A 51 -4.75 -16.29 2.58
CA GLY A 51 -5.51 -15.89 1.40
C GLY A 51 -6.34 -17.03 0.79
N SER A 52 -5.79 -18.25 0.77
CA SER A 52 -6.47 -19.43 0.22
C SER A 52 -7.77 -19.75 0.97
N LYS A 53 -7.79 -19.54 2.29
CA LYS A 53 -8.97 -19.67 3.16
C LYS A 53 -10.09 -18.67 2.83
N LEU A 54 -9.79 -17.61 2.08
CA LEU A 54 -10.73 -16.55 1.71
C LEU A 54 -11.19 -16.62 0.25
N THR A 55 -10.72 -17.61 -0.52
CA THR A 55 -11.04 -17.76 -1.96
C THR A 55 -12.53 -18.00 -2.24
N SER A 56 -13.26 -18.60 -1.31
CA SER A 56 -14.72 -18.76 -1.39
C SER A 56 -15.47 -17.44 -1.29
N ARG A 57 -14.89 -16.45 -0.61
CA ARG A 57 -15.45 -15.11 -0.44
C ARG A 57 -14.98 -14.14 -1.52
N TYR A 58 -13.72 -14.26 -1.95
CA TYR A 58 -13.09 -13.35 -2.90
C TYR A 58 -12.58 -14.14 -4.11
N GLY A 59 -13.39 -14.16 -5.18
CA GLY A 59 -13.07 -14.90 -6.40
C GLY A 59 -11.75 -14.49 -7.06
N GLU A 60 -11.35 -13.21 -6.94
CA GLU A 60 -10.05 -12.74 -7.43
C GLU A 60 -8.87 -13.48 -6.78
N LEU A 61 -8.96 -13.78 -5.47
CA LEU A 61 -7.92 -14.55 -4.78
C LEU A 61 -7.78 -15.96 -5.35
N LYS A 62 -8.89 -16.59 -5.75
CA LYS A 62 -8.86 -17.92 -6.37
C LYS A 62 -8.06 -17.91 -7.66
N THR A 63 -8.16 -16.83 -8.45
CA THR A 63 -7.43 -16.67 -9.71
C THR A 63 -5.95 -16.41 -9.48
N ILE A 64 -5.60 -15.44 -8.62
CA ILE A 64 -4.19 -15.02 -8.45
C ILE A 64 -3.36 -16.00 -7.62
N LEU A 65 -3.99 -16.76 -6.71
CA LEU A 65 -3.31 -17.79 -5.91
C LEU A 65 -3.25 -19.13 -6.63
N LYS A 66 -3.87 -19.24 -7.81
CA LYS A 66 -3.80 -20.45 -8.63
C LYS A 66 -2.36 -20.67 -9.08
N ASP A 67 -1.88 -21.90 -8.96
CA ASP A 67 -0.56 -22.31 -9.43
C ASP A 67 0.60 -21.46 -8.84
N ILE A 68 0.42 -20.90 -7.63
CA ILE A 68 1.41 -20.02 -6.96
C ILE A 68 2.82 -20.63 -6.89
N GLU A 69 2.89 -21.95 -6.73
CA GLU A 69 4.15 -22.71 -6.64
C GLU A 69 4.98 -22.64 -7.94
N LYS A 70 4.32 -22.44 -9.08
CA LYS A 70 4.95 -22.34 -10.41
C LYS A 70 5.45 -20.93 -10.74
N LEU A 71 5.07 -19.93 -9.94
CA LEU A 71 5.46 -18.55 -10.17
C LEU A 71 6.91 -18.29 -9.74
N GLY A 72 7.57 -17.37 -10.43
CA GLY A 72 8.85 -16.82 -10.00
C GLY A 72 8.73 -15.95 -8.75
N GLU A 73 9.87 -15.65 -8.12
CA GLU A 73 9.94 -14.94 -6.84
C GLU A 73 9.25 -13.56 -6.87
N ASN A 74 9.54 -12.73 -7.89
CA ASN A 74 8.91 -11.42 -8.05
C ASN A 74 7.37 -11.50 -8.18
N ALA A 75 6.88 -12.54 -8.85
CA ALA A 75 5.45 -12.76 -9.04
C ALA A 75 4.79 -13.22 -7.72
N LYS A 76 5.45 -14.09 -6.96
CA LYS A 76 5.02 -14.49 -5.60
C LYS A 76 4.92 -13.28 -4.68
N ASP A 77 5.95 -12.44 -4.66
CA ASP A 77 5.97 -11.22 -3.85
C ASP A 77 4.83 -10.26 -4.23
N SER A 78 4.61 -10.08 -5.53
CA SER A 78 3.51 -9.27 -6.06
C SER A 78 2.15 -9.81 -5.63
N VAL A 79 1.93 -11.12 -5.74
CA VAL A 79 0.68 -11.78 -5.32
C VAL A 79 0.48 -11.69 -3.81
N ALA A 80 1.55 -11.81 -3.00
CA ALA A 80 1.45 -11.70 -1.55
C ALA A 80 0.99 -10.30 -1.13
N LEU A 81 1.61 -9.27 -1.69
CA LEU A 81 1.23 -7.87 -1.43
C LEU A 81 -0.20 -7.57 -1.92
N TYR A 82 -0.60 -8.14 -3.06
CA TYR A 82 -1.96 -7.97 -3.59
C TYR A 82 -3.02 -8.74 -2.78
N THR A 83 -2.62 -9.81 -2.08
CA THR A 83 -3.48 -10.60 -1.19
C THR A 83 -3.68 -9.94 0.17
N LEU A 84 -2.66 -9.22 0.67
CA LEU A 84 -2.65 -8.63 2.02
C LEU A 84 -3.91 -7.79 2.37
N PRO A 85 -4.46 -6.92 1.49
CA PRO A 85 -5.69 -6.17 1.73
C PRO A 85 -6.93 -7.02 2.08
N TYR A 86 -6.97 -8.26 1.58
CA TYR A 86 -8.07 -9.18 1.81
C TYR A 86 -8.02 -9.86 3.18
N LEU A 87 -6.83 -9.94 3.80
CA LEU A 87 -6.64 -10.56 5.11
C LEU A 87 -7.14 -9.68 6.27
N LEU A 88 -7.26 -8.39 6.01
CA LEU A 88 -7.65 -7.40 7.02
C LEU A 88 -9.18 -7.28 7.10
N PRO A 89 -9.74 -6.75 8.18
CA PRO A 89 -11.11 -6.27 8.17
C PRO A 89 -11.26 -5.09 7.20
N THR A 90 -12.49 -4.77 6.84
CA THR A 90 -12.77 -3.49 6.16
C THR A 90 -12.97 -2.44 7.24
N ALA A 91 -12.23 -1.33 7.15
CA ALA A 91 -12.35 -0.22 8.08
C ALA A 91 -13.81 0.21 8.29
N SER A 92 -14.12 0.57 9.53
CA SER A 92 -15.33 1.31 9.86
C SER A 92 -15.39 2.60 9.04
N THR A 93 -16.61 3.01 8.67
CA THR A 93 -16.90 4.19 7.85
C THR A 93 -15.96 5.37 8.14
N LEU A 94 -15.20 5.78 7.12
CA LEU A 94 -14.38 6.98 7.17
C LEU A 94 -15.33 8.19 7.22
N LYS A 95 -15.30 8.94 8.33
CA LYS A 95 -16.03 10.19 8.51
C LYS A 95 -15.06 11.37 8.42
N LYS A 96 -15.40 12.36 7.60
CA LYS A 96 -14.99 13.74 7.83
C LYS A 96 -16.24 14.55 8.17
N LYS A 97 -16.09 15.55 9.06
CA LYS A 97 -17.17 16.44 9.47
C LYS A 97 -17.74 17.13 8.21
N GLY A 98 -19.00 16.81 7.86
CA GLY A 98 -19.72 17.42 6.73
C GLY A 98 -19.65 16.67 5.38
N SER A 99 -18.99 15.50 5.28
CA SER A 99 -18.94 14.71 4.04
C SER A 99 -19.74 13.41 4.10
N LYS A 100 -20.00 12.82 2.92
CA LYS A 100 -20.69 11.53 2.78
C LYS A 100 -19.86 10.44 3.47
N GLN A 101 -20.52 9.67 4.33
CA GLN A 101 -19.96 8.48 4.95
C GLN A 101 -19.47 7.53 3.86
N TRP A 102 -18.19 7.12 3.94
CA TRP A 102 -17.59 6.21 2.96
C TRP A 102 -16.98 5.00 3.66
N LYS A 103 -17.39 3.81 3.21
CA LYS A 103 -16.80 2.54 3.61
C LYS A 103 -16.13 1.93 2.38
N PRO A 104 -14.79 1.92 2.30
CA PRO A 104 -14.08 1.35 1.16
C PRO A 104 -14.41 -0.13 0.99
N SER A 105 -14.67 -0.54 -0.25
CA SER A 105 -14.74 -1.95 -0.64
C SER A 105 -13.36 -2.62 -0.57
N LYS A 106 -13.31 -3.95 -0.62
CA LYS A 106 -12.03 -4.68 -0.64
C LYS A 106 -11.15 -4.32 -1.83
N THR A 107 -11.76 -4.13 -2.99
CA THR A 107 -11.08 -3.66 -4.19
C THR A 107 -10.52 -2.25 -3.99
N GLU A 108 -11.26 -1.33 -3.37
CA GLU A 108 -10.75 0.00 -3.05
C GLU A 108 -9.58 -0.04 -2.05
N ILE A 109 -9.67 -0.85 -0.99
CA ILE A 109 -8.58 -1.04 -0.03
C ILE A 109 -7.33 -1.57 -0.76
N ARG A 110 -7.50 -2.56 -1.63
CA ARG A 110 -6.43 -3.12 -2.45
C ARG A 110 -5.80 -2.09 -3.38
N ASP A 111 -6.62 -1.32 -4.09
CA ASP A 111 -6.19 -0.24 -4.98
C ASP A 111 -5.52 0.92 -4.23
N GLY A 112 -5.81 1.06 -2.93
CA GLY A 112 -5.09 1.96 -2.04
C GLY A 112 -3.65 1.54 -1.74
N LEU A 113 -3.29 0.28 -1.98
CA LEU A 113 -1.92 -0.22 -1.90
C LEU A 113 -1.32 -0.34 -3.31
N ILE A 114 -1.94 -1.16 -4.17
CA ILE A 114 -1.50 -1.49 -5.52
C ILE A 114 -2.66 -1.29 -6.50
N PHE A 115 -2.60 -0.23 -7.28
CA PHE A 115 -3.63 0.17 -8.23
C PHE A 115 -3.34 -0.36 -9.65
N LYS A 116 -4.25 -1.17 -10.20
CA LYS A 116 -4.16 -1.63 -11.60
C LYS A 116 -4.64 -0.52 -12.54
N VAL A 117 -3.77 -0.15 -13.47
CA VAL A 117 -4.03 0.79 -14.55
C VAL A 117 -4.42 0.01 -15.79
N SER A 118 -5.38 0.53 -16.56
CA SER A 118 -5.93 -0.14 -17.74
C SER A 118 -4.88 -0.36 -18.84
N SER A 119 -4.05 0.64 -19.11
CA SER A 119 -2.96 0.59 -20.08
C SER A 119 -1.97 1.73 -19.87
N THR A 120 -0.76 1.63 -20.43
CA THR A 120 0.25 2.70 -20.36
C THR A 120 -0.26 4.04 -20.90
N PRO A 121 -0.95 4.12 -22.07
CA PRO A 121 -1.53 5.37 -22.54
C PRO A 121 -2.54 6.00 -21.57
N ASN A 122 -3.28 5.16 -20.84
CA ASN A 122 -4.31 5.60 -19.89
C ASN A 122 -3.77 5.90 -18.49
N LEU A 123 -2.46 5.73 -18.24
CA LEU A 123 -1.87 5.93 -16.91
C LEU A 123 -2.19 7.31 -16.33
N GLN A 124 -2.16 8.37 -17.15
CA GLN A 124 -2.50 9.71 -16.67
C GLN A 124 -3.98 9.84 -16.35
N SER A 125 -4.87 9.38 -17.23
CA SER A 125 -6.32 9.50 -17.03
C SER A 125 -6.80 8.68 -15.83
N ASP A 126 -6.28 7.47 -15.65
CA ASP A 126 -6.67 6.58 -14.54
C ASP A 126 -6.24 7.17 -13.20
N ILE A 127 -5.04 7.77 -13.13
CA ILE A 127 -4.56 8.47 -11.92
C ILE A 127 -5.39 9.74 -11.64
N LEU A 128 -5.76 10.51 -12.66
CA LEU A 128 -6.63 11.68 -12.49
C LEU A 128 -8.03 11.30 -12.03
N GLY A 129 -8.59 10.20 -12.56
CA GLY A 129 -9.87 9.66 -12.11
C GLY A 129 -9.83 9.26 -10.63
N ARG A 130 -8.74 8.63 -10.19
CA ARG A 130 -8.50 8.30 -8.78
C ARG A 130 -8.40 9.55 -7.89
N VAL A 131 -7.68 10.58 -8.34
CA VAL A 131 -7.57 11.86 -7.62
C VAL A 131 -8.94 12.50 -7.45
N LYS A 132 -9.71 12.62 -8.54
CA LYS A 132 -11.06 13.18 -8.50
C LYS A 132 -11.95 12.44 -7.50
N LYS A 133 -11.92 11.11 -7.51
CA LYS A 133 -12.67 10.30 -6.55
C LYS A 133 -12.26 10.59 -5.10
N LEU A 134 -10.96 10.68 -4.81
CA LEU A 134 -10.48 11.02 -3.47
C LEU A 134 -10.89 12.43 -3.04
N GLU A 135 -10.84 13.40 -3.95
CA GLU A 135 -11.27 14.78 -3.71
C GLU A 135 -12.77 14.87 -3.39
N GLU A 136 -13.62 14.14 -4.14
CA GLU A 136 -15.05 14.01 -3.87
C GLU A 136 -15.33 13.39 -2.49
N LEU A 137 -14.44 12.52 -2.02
CA LEU A 137 -14.47 11.91 -0.69
C LEU A 137 -13.81 12.79 0.39
N GLY A 138 -13.30 13.98 0.02
CA GLY A 138 -12.61 14.91 0.94
C GLY A 138 -11.25 14.41 1.43
N CYS A 139 -10.68 13.42 0.73
CA CYS A 139 -9.37 12.82 0.96
C CYS A 139 -8.31 13.46 0.05
N THR A 140 -7.05 13.35 0.46
CA THR A 140 -5.91 13.79 -0.35
C THR A 140 -5.14 12.59 -0.88
N LEU A 141 -4.69 12.65 -2.13
CA LEU A 141 -3.78 11.66 -2.68
C LEU A 141 -2.48 11.63 -1.88
N GLN A 142 -2.10 10.48 -1.33
CA GLN A 142 -0.76 10.20 -0.82
C GLN A 142 -0.06 9.21 -1.78
N PRO A 143 1.25 8.97 -1.62
CA PRO A 143 2.01 8.08 -2.51
C PRO A 143 1.45 6.65 -2.58
N PHE A 144 1.30 6.10 -3.78
CA PHE A 144 0.77 4.74 -3.99
C PHE A 144 1.43 4.06 -5.19
N VAL A 145 1.27 2.74 -5.28
CA VAL A 145 1.78 1.94 -6.40
C VAL A 145 0.74 1.87 -7.50
N ALA A 146 1.16 2.10 -8.74
CA ALA A 146 0.36 1.86 -9.93
C ALA A 146 1.08 0.86 -10.85
N PHE A 147 0.35 -0.04 -11.50
CA PHE A 147 0.95 -0.99 -12.44
C PHE A 147 0.06 -1.25 -13.66
N VAL A 148 0.68 -1.64 -14.77
CA VAL A 148 0.03 -2.02 -16.02
C VAL A 148 0.30 -3.50 -16.29
N GLY A 149 -0.71 -4.25 -16.74
CA GLY A 149 -0.61 -5.70 -16.98
C GLY A 149 -1.27 -6.52 -15.89
N GLU A 150 -0.81 -7.75 -15.69
CA GLU A 150 -1.35 -8.65 -14.67
C GLU A 150 -0.48 -8.66 -13.42
N ILE A 151 -1.07 -8.94 -12.25
CA ILE A 151 -0.30 -8.89 -10.99
C ILE A 151 0.83 -9.91 -10.94
N VAL A 152 0.66 -11.05 -11.61
CA VAL A 152 1.67 -12.13 -11.71
C VAL A 152 2.76 -11.81 -12.74
N ASP A 153 2.51 -10.87 -13.65
CA ASP A 153 3.43 -10.47 -14.72
C ASP A 153 3.17 -9.00 -15.09
N PRO A 154 3.59 -8.06 -14.23
CA PRO A 154 3.36 -6.65 -14.46
C PRO A 154 4.28 -6.16 -15.59
N LYS A 155 3.68 -5.53 -16.61
CA LYS A 155 4.43 -4.97 -17.75
C LYS A 155 5.19 -3.71 -17.35
N GLU A 156 4.56 -2.89 -16.51
CA GLU A 156 5.16 -1.67 -15.99
C GLU A 156 4.67 -1.41 -14.57
N VAL A 157 5.56 -0.92 -13.71
CA VAL A 157 5.27 -0.57 -12.33
C VAL A 157 5.75 0.84 -12.05
N PHE A 158 4.94 1.61 -11.34
CA PHE A 158 5.19 3.01 -11.03
C PHE A 158 4.95 3.30 -9.54
N VAL A 159 5.86 4.08 -8.96
CA VAL A 159 5.64 4.80 -7.71
C VAL A 159 5.02 6.15 -8.05
N VAL A 160 3.77 6.37 -7.65
CA VAL A 160 3.04 7.63 -7.92
C VAL A 160 3.09 8.49 -6.67
N VAL A 161 3.90 9.55 -6.68
CA VAL A 161 4.03 10.49 -5.56
C VAL A 161 3.01 11.63 -5.69
N SER A 162 2.71 12.04 -6.93
CA SER A 162 1.66 13.01 -7.25
C SER A 162 1.16 12.83 -8.69
N THR A 163 0.20 13.66 -9.10
CA THR A 163 -0.25 13.71 -10.51
C THR A 163 0.87 14.08 -11.49
N LYS A 164 1.92 14.76 -11.02
CA LYS A 164 3.08 15.20 -11.82
C LYS A 164 4.29 14.28 -11.71
N TYR A 165 4.51 13.67 -10.55
CA TYR A 165 5.73 12.92 -10.24
C TYR A 165 5.43 11.43 -10.09
N LYS A 166 5.96 10.65 -11.04
CA LYS A 166 5.82 9.19 -11.12
C LYS A 166 7.16 8.61 -11.52
N TYR A 167 7.57 7.52 -10.88
CA TYR A 167 8.85 6.87 -11.15
C TYR A 167 8.60 5.43 -11.54
N LYS A 168 9.09 5.03 -12.72
CA LYS A 168 9.04 3.63 -13.16
C LYS A 168 10.08 2.83 -12.38
N VAL A 169 9.68 1.65 -11.91
CA VAL A 169 10.50 0.73 -11.11
C VAL A 169 10.34 -0.70 -11.60
N GLU A 170 11.22 -1.59 -11.16
CA GLU A 170 11.40 -2.94 -11.67
C GLU A 170 10.36 -3.95 -11.18
N SER A 171 9.74 -3.73 -10.02
CA SER A 171 8.79 -4.68 -9.42
C SER A 171 7.77 -4.02 -8.51
N ILE A 172 6.67 -4.73 -8.24
CA ILE A 172 5.63 -4.31 -7.29
C ILE A 172 6.19 -4.23 -5.87
N SER A 173 6.99 -5.22 -5.45
CA SER A 173 7.61 -5.22 -4.11
C SER A 173 8.49 -3.99 -3.91
N ARG A 174 9.33 -3.66 -4.89
CA ARG A 174 10.15 -2.46 -4.84
C ARG A 174 9.30 -1.19 -4.79
N ALA A 175 8.23 -1.12 -5.59
CA ALA A 175 7.35 0.04 -5.59
C ALA A 175 6.69 0.27 -4.23
N VAL A 176 6.24 -0.80 -3.55
CA VAL A 176 5.64 -0.71 -2.22
C VAL A 176 6.67 -0.26 -1.19
N ASP A 177 7.89 -0.81 -1.21
CA ASP A 177 9.00 -0.41 -0.34
C ASP A 177 9.33 1.10 -0.50
N ILE A 178 9.51 1.56 -1.75
CA ILE A 178 9.76 2.99 -2.03
C ILE A 178 8.59 3.84 -1.56
N CYS A 179 7.34 3.45 -1.87
CA CYS A 179 6.16 4.18 -1.42
C CYS A 179 6.14 4.35 0.10
N PHE A 180 6.37 3.27 0.85
CA PHE A 180 6.42 3.31 2.31
C PHE A 180 7.52 4.26 2.81
N LYS A 181 8.74 4.12 2.27
CA LYS A 181 9.90 4.95 2.63
C LYS A 181 9.63 6.44 2.37
N ILE A 182 9.04 6.78 1.22
CA ILE A 182 8.63 8.16 0.89
C ILE A 182 7.62 8.68 1.90
N ILE A 183 6.60 7.88 2.25
CA ILE A 183 5.57 8.30 3.19
C ILE A 183 6.17 8.63 4.56
N GLN A 184 7.07 7.76 5.06
CA GLN A 184 7.76 7.98 6.33
C GLN A 184 8.71 9.19 6.27
N ALA A 185 9.54 9.29 5.23
CA ALA A 185 10.48 10.40 5.06
C ALA A 185 9.79 11.77 4.97
N THR A 186 8.60 11.82 4.37
CA THR A 186 7.81 13.05 4.22
C THR A 186 6.80 13.28 5.35
N ASN A 187 6.69 12.35 6.29
CA ASN A 187 5.73 12.36 7.40
C ASN A 187 4.29 12.65 6.95
N VAL A 188 3.88 12.06 5.83
CA VAL A 188 2.51 12.18 5.32
C VAL A 188 1.64 11.04 5.81
N GLU A 189 0.32 11.21 5.68
CA GLU A 189 -0.61 10.17 6.08
C GLU A 189 -0.56 8.99 5.10
N TYR A 190 -1.01 7.82 5.54
CA TYR A 190 -1.31 6.72 4.63
C TYR A 190 -2.60 7.00 3.86
N GLN A 191 -2.75 6.34 2.71
CA GLN A 191 -4.01 6.30 1.96
C GLN A 191 -5.18 5.97 2.88
N SER A 192 -6.22 6.80 2.86
CA SER A 192 -7.37 6.66 3.76
C SER A 192 -8.02 5.28 3.66
N GLU A 193 -8.21 4.77 2.45
CA GLU A 193 -8.81 3.46 2.20
C GLU A 193 -7.94 2.28 2.63
N SER A 194 -6.62 2.40 2.59
CA SER A 194 -5.68 1.29 2.82
C SER A 194 -4.78 1.53 4.03
N LYS A 195 -5.15 2.50 4.89
CA LYS A 195 -4.40 2.90 6.07
C LYS A 195 -4.01 1.72 6.94
N ASP A 196 -4.95 0.77 7.08
CA ASP A 196 -4.73 -0.44 7.85
C ASP A 196 -3.67 -1.36 7.24
N VAL A 197 -3.67 -1.47 5.90
CA VAL A 197 -2.69 -2.25 5.15
C VAL A 197 -1.29 -1.66 5.33
N TRP A 198 -1.18 -0.34 5.21
CA TRP A 198 0.08 0.37 5.43
C TRP A 198 0.58 0.25 6.87
N LEU A 199 -0.31 0.23 7.87
CA LEU A 199 0.12 0.00 9.26
C LEU A 199 0.63 -1.43 9.48
N VAL A 200 0.07 -2.42 8.79
CA VAL A 200 0.58 -3.79 8.81
C VAL A 200 1.97 -3.86 8.18
N ILE A 201 2.20 -3.14 7.08
CA ILE A 201 3.55 -3.01 6.51
C ILE A 201 4.49 -2.32 7.52
N GLN A 202 4.07 -1.21 8.12
CA GLN A 202 4.87 -0.48 9.12
C GLN A 202 5.30 -1.38 10.28
N ARG A 203 4.34 -2.08 10.90
CA ARG A 203 4.54 -2.82 12.16
C ARG A 203 4.96 -4.27 11.97
N GLY A 204 4.53 -4.89 10.88
CA GLY A 204 4.82 -6.28 10.56
C GLY A 204 6.09 -6.40 9.74
N PHE A 205 6.30 -5.54 8.74
CA PHE A 205 7.42 -5.71 7.82
C PHE A 205 8.64 -4.89 8.25
N TYR A 206 8.44 -3.63 8.64
CA TYR A 206 9.55 -2.79 9.12
C TYR A 206 9.76 -2.82 10.63
N ASN A 207 8.79 -3.33 11.40
CA ASN A 207 8.81 -3.24 12.87
C ASN A 207 8.98 -1.79 13.38
N ILE A 208 8.42 -0.81 12.66
CA ILE A 208 8.43 0.61 13.03
C ILE A 208 7.13 0.96 13.78
N ARG A 209 7.25 1.79 14.82
CA ARG A 209 6.13 2.41 15.54
C ARG A 209 6.33 3.91 15.60
N THR A 210 5.26 4.66 15.40
CA THR A 210 5.27 6.13 15.50
C THR A 210 4.30 6.61 16.56
N SER A 211 4.48 7.85 17.02
CA SER A 211 3.51 8.51 17.90
C SER A 211 2.16 8.81 17.22
N PHE A 212 2.08 8.64 15.89
CA PHE A 212 0.87 8.86 15.10
C PHE A 212 0.10 7.56 14.80
N ASP A 213 0.64 6.41 15.23
CA ASP A 213 -0.05 5.12 15.17
C ASP A 213 -1.36 5.23 15.95
N TYR A 214 -2.49 4.94 15.29
CA TYR A 214 -3.75 4.73 16.00
C TYR A 214 -3.77 3.32 16.60
N ASN A 215 -4.60 3.14 17.63
CA ASN A 215 -4.70 1.85 18.28
C ASN A 215 -5.60 0.92 17.48
N PHE A 216 -5.00 0.25 16.51
CA PHE A 216 -5.61 -0.79 15.69
C PHE A 216 -6.39 -1.84 16.50
N GLU A 217 -5.97 -2.11 17.74
CA GLU A 217 -6.61 -3.11 18.58
C GLU A 217 -7.92 -2.61 19.21
N LYS A 218 -8.02 -1.31 19.49
CA LYS A 218 -9.18 -0.67 20.10
C LYS A 218 -10.22 -0.23 19.08
N ASP A 219 -9.79 0.16 17.88
CA ASP A 219 -10.70 0.65 16.83
C ASP A 219 -11.46 -0.49 16.12
N TYR A 220 -10.95 -1.72 16.23
CA TYR A 220 -11.62 -2.95 15.76
C TYR A 220 -12.11 -3.78 16.95
N ASP A 221 -13.12 -3.25 17.66
CA ASP A 221 -13.89 -4.07 18.60
C ASP A 221 -14.56 -5.24 17.84
N TYR A 222 -14.34 -6.45 18.34
CA TYR A 222 -14.94 -7.73 17.91
C TYR A 222 -14.39 -8.49 16.68
N VAL A 223 -13.52 -7.92 15.81
CA VAL A 223 -13.02 -8.64 14.60
C VAL A 223 -11.53 -9.04 14.69
N ASN A 224 -10.88 -8.78 15.82
CA ASN A 224 -9.44 -8.61 15.89
C ASN A 224 -8.56 -9.87 16.04
N HIS A 225 -9.13 -11.08 16.03
CA HIS A 225 -8.29 -12.29 16.11
C HIS A 225 -7.39 -12.42 14.87
N ASN A 226 -7.94 -12.17 13.67
CA ASN A 226 -7.18 -12.35 12.43
C ASN A 226 -6.08 -11.31 12.23
N VAL A 227 -6.28 -10.07 12.67
CA VAL A 227 -5.26 -9.01 12.53
C VAL A 227 -4.18 -9.16 13.61
N LYS A 228 -4.55 -9.44 14.86
CA LYS A 228 -3.57 -9.73 15.91
C LYS A 228 -2.74 -10.96 15.55
N ASN A 229 -3.39 -12.01 15.04
CA ASN A 229 -2.69 -13.18 14.52
C ASN A 229 -1.82 -12.82 13.32
N LEU A 230 -2.30 -12.00 12.38
CA LEU A 230 -1.48 -11.57 11.23
C LEU A 230 -0.25 -10.80 11.71
N LEU A 231 -0.39 -9.80 12.57
CA LEU A 231 0.74 -9.04 13.11
C LEU A 231 1.67 -9.88 13.99
N HIS A 232 1.14 -10.88 14.70
CA HIS A 232 1.96 -11.83 15.46
C HIS A 232 2.74 -12.76 14.54
N VAL A 233 2.12 -13.22 13.45
CA VAL A 233 2.77 -14.11 12.49
C VAL A 233 3.78 -13.36 11.61
N LEU A 234 3.54 -12.08 11.33
CA LEU A 234 4.43 -11.27 10.48
C LEU A 234 5.71 -10.78 11.18
N ARG A 235 5.74 -10.77 12.52
CA ARG A 235 6.88 -10.30 13.33
C ARG A 235 7.86 -11.43 13.63
#